data_AF-A0AAE0RPZ4-F1
#
_entry.id   AF-A0AAE0RPZ4-F1
#
_cell.length_a   1.000
_cell.length_b   1.000
_cell.length_c   1.000
_cell.angle_alpha   90.00
_cell.angle_beta   90.00
_cell.angle_gamma   90.00
#
_symmetry.space_group_name_H-M   'P 1'
#
loop_
_entity.id
_entity.type
_entity.pdbx_description
1 polymer ?
#
loop_
_entity_poly.entity_id
_entity_poly.type
_entity_poly.pdbx_seq_one_letter_code
_entity_poly.pdbx_strand_id
1 'polypeptide(L)'
;MADTRQQHKLPLPLILLLTVVFIVCFGYIYLYSRLTTTGSIILYEKPSLRMETYSFKVVDTGLVKRESVSRSNLISTRNKNGTEAKSAELFPEMDLYLRMTSGKLYYYYSALLTRSMKYFWSGSMSMVVVLDDEKAEDHRLGEKISMEYPFPRIAFMEAIDPEIYHGSGHQRIQRDFFYPEKIVSRPYVGFVDTDTVFVTRITRNLLFEDDKPVVIGIYGEALHEWWANYSKVTASIFKSPEPFQCMSHFPVIIKVEHIIELRNYFEQIYGMPFDEFFKIFTKSNIAQFHLICKYIWDFHRNEYKFYLQLRTSDKFGRWTVDRNGGGRHDVQFYRQVLTPKQTVPKPRAAIHYPYRNYFYLNTTLQGVLYSGICYTGGFDICPEKCLKLKPDGLHVDLFLFEWSDWTWDNRCITEQTEHYKQIKAQFNSELIHIIRKGCEEIDHIDFKPIFVKPG
;
A
#
# COMPACT_ATOMS: atom_id res chain seq x y z
N MET A 1 36.37 -57.11 -2.77
CA MET A 1 37.32 -57.50 -1.70
C MET A 1 37.69 -56.22 -0.96
N ALA A 2 36.96 -55.97 0.14
CA ALA A 2 37.47 -55.85 1.53
C ALA A 2 38.12 -54.48 1.79
N ASP A 3 37.45 -53.48 2.37
CA ASP A 3 36.84 -53.35 3.72
C ASP A 3 37.87 -53.37 4.87
N THR A 4 38.07 -52.19 5.47
CA THR A 4 38.45 -52.02 6.87
C THR A 4 37.94 -50.67 7.38
N ARG A 5 36.71 -50.65 7.90
CA ARG A 5 36.19 -49.56 8.75
C ARG A 5 36.82 -49.63 10.14
N GLN A 6 37.51 -48.55 10.55
CA GLN A 6 37.80 -48.28 11.95
C GLN A 6 36.54 -47.76 12.66
N GLN A 7 36.04 -48.52 13.65
CA GLN A 7 35.00 -48.06 14.56
C GLN A 7 35.63 -47.27 15.72
N HIS A 8 35.37 -45.97 15.77
CA HIS A 8 35.59 -45.17 16.98
C HIS A 8 34.46 -45.46 17.98
N LYS A 9 34.78 -46.13 19.08
CA LYS A 9 33.89 -46.25 20.25
C LYS A 9 33.92 -44.94 21.02
N LEU A 10 32.76 -44.28 21.11
CA LEU A 10 32.55 -43.14 21.99
C LEU A 10 32.64 -43.59 23.47
N PRO A 11 33.30 -42.82 24.34
CA PRO A 11 33.45 -43.18 25.74
C PRO A 11 32.09 -43.14 26.46
N LEU A 12 31.85 -44.12 27.33
CA LEU A 12 30.61 -44.35 28.10
C LEU A 12 30.00 -43.10 28.78
N PRO A 13 30.77 -42.11 29.28
CA PRO A 13 30.19 -40.88 29.85
C PRO A 13 29.44 -40.02 28.81
N LEU A 14 29.84 -40.05 27.53
CA LEU A 14 29.19 -39.26 26.49
C LEU A 14 27.85 -39.87 26.04
N ILE A 15 27.73 -41.20 26.11
CA ILE A 15 26.48 -41.91 25.82
C ILE A 15 25.45 -41.64 26.94
N LEU A 16 25.88 -41.60 28.20
CA LEU A 16 25.02 -41.23 29.33
C LEU A 16 24.56 -39.76 29.25
N LEU A 17 25.43 -38.84 28.84
CA LEU A 17 25.05 -37.42 28.67
C LEU A 17 24.04 -37.25 27.52
N LEU A 18 24.23 -37.93 26.39
CA LEU A 18 23.30 -37.87 25.25
C LEU A 18 21.95 -38.54 25.57
N THR A 19 21.93 -39.59 26.39
CA THR A 19 20.69 -40.27 26.80
C THR A 19 19.86 -39.41 27.77
N VAL A 20 20.52 -38.68 28.69
CA VAL A 20 19.83 -37.75 29.61
C VAL A 20 19.28 -36.53 28.84
N VAL A 21 20.02 -36.01 27.86
CA VAL A 21 19.51 -34.92 26.99
C VAL A 21 18.34 -35.40 26.12
N PHE A 22 18.37 -36.63 25.60
CA PHE A 22 17.25 -37.18 24.83
C PHE A 22 15.99 -37.38 25.67
N ILE A 23 16.11 -37.85 26.92
CA ILE A 23 14.97 -38.04 27.83
C ILE A 23 14.39 -36.69 28.29
N VAL A 24 15.23 -35.67 28.53
CA VAL A 24 14.76 -34.34 28.93
C VAL A 24 14.14 -33.57 27.74
N CYS A 25 14.71 -33.67 26.53
CA CYS A 25 14.19 -32.96 25.36
C CYS A 25 12.95 -33.63 24.73
N PHE A 26 12.84 -34.97 24.74
CA PHE A 26 11.66 -35.66 24.20
C PHE A 26 10.61 -36.04 25.26
N GLY A 27 11.00 -36.19 26.53
CA GLY A 27 10.04 -36.32 27.64
C GLY A 27 9.18 -35.07 27.84
N TYR A 28 9.70 -33.89 27.48
CA TYR A 28 8.93 -32.63 27.47
C TYR A 28 7.94 -32.52 26.30
N ILE A 29 8.20 -33.22 25.20
CA ILE A 29 7.34 -33.23 24.01
C ILE A 29 6.19 -34.26 24.16
N TYR A 30 6.42 -35.34 24.92
CA TYR A 30 5.41 -36.39 25.08
C TYR A 30 4.32 -36.08 26.12
N LEU A 31 4.55 -35.13 27.04
CA LEU A 31 3.56 -34.75 28.07
C LEU A 31 2.55 -33.66 27.65
N TYR A 32 2.65 -33.11 26.43
CA TYR A 32 1.75 -32.06 25.95
C TYR A 32 0.64 -32.54 24.98
N SER A 33 0.39 -33.84 24.87
CA SER A 33 -0.60 -34.39 23.92
C SER A 33 -1.98 -34.73 24.49
N ARG A 34 -2.29 -34.43 25.77
CA ARG A 34 -3.66 -34.60 26.31
C ARG A 34 -4.00 -33.63 27.43
N LEU A 35 -4.22 -32.36 27.09
CA LEU A 35 -5.00 -31.43 27.91
C LEU A 35 -5.84 -30.53 27.00
N THR A 36 -7.15 -30.75 27.00
CA THR A 36 -8.11 -29.76 26.49
C THR A 36 -8.21 -28.62 27.50
N THR A 37 -7.38 -27.60 27.34
CA THR A 37 -7.41 -26.41 28.20
C THR A 37 -8.09 -25.25 27.46
N THR A 38 -9.26 -24.85 27.93
CA THR A 38 -9.81 -23.51 27.67
C THR A 38 -8.91 -22.49 28.39
N GLY A 39 -8.17 -21.69 27.63
CA GLY A 39 -7.38 -20.57 28.15
C GLY A 39 -8.12 -19.25 27.94
N SER A 40 -8.07 -18.36 28.93
CA SER A 40 -8.45 -16.94 28.79
C SER A 40 -7.20 -16.10 29.02
N ILE A 41 -6.89 -15.19 28.10
CA ILE A 41 -5.82 -14.22 28.27
C ILE A 41 -6.46 -12.89 28.68
N ILE A 42 -6.06 -12.37 29.83
CA ILE A 42 -6.45 -11.03 30.30
C ILE A 42 -5.23 -10.13 30.11
N LEU A 43 -5.30 -9.22 29.14
CA LEU A 43 -4.30 -8.18 28.95
C LEU A 43 -4.69 -6.96 29.80
N TYR A 44 -3.78 -6.50 30.65
CA TYR A 44 -3.97 -5.29 31.44
C TYR A 44 -3.38 -4.09 30.70
N GLU A 45 -4.23 -3.16 30.27
CA GLU A 45 -3.84 -1.78 30.01
C GLU A 45 -4.34 -0.86 31.15
N LYS A 46 -3.58 0.19 31.46
CA LYS A 46 -3.82 1.13 32.56
C LYS A 46 -5.25 1.71 32.60
N PRO A 47 -5.73 2.17 33.77
CA PRO A 47 -7.14 2.19 34.12
C PRO A 47 -7.88 3.40 33.55
N SER A 48 -8.24 3.33 32.26
CA SER A 48 -9.41 4.00 31.71
C SER A 48 -9.61 3.56 30.27
N LEU A 49 -10.11 2.34 30.05
CA LEU A 49 -10.92 1.90 28.89
C LEU A 49 -11.19 0.38 29.02
N ARG A 50 -12.28 -0.06 28.38
CA ARG A 50 -13.02 -1.31 28.62
C ARG A 50 -12.20 -2.61 28.63
N MET A 51 -12.64 -3.57 29.45
CA MET A 51 -12.26 -4.99 29.33
C MET A 51 -12.79 -5.59 28.03
N GLU A 52 -11.91 -6.20 27.24
CA GLU A 52 -12.29 -7.15 26.20
C GLU A 52 -11.73 -8.52 26.57
N THR A 53 -12.61 -9.53 26.62
CA THR A 53 -12.23 -10.92 26.91
C THR A 53 -12.23 -11.70 25.61
N TYR A 54 -11.10 -12.34 25.30
CA TYR A 54 -10.96 -13.19 24.12
C TYR A 54 -10.92 -14.66 24.55
N SER A 55 -11.81 -15.46 23.95
CA SER A 55 -11.85 -16.91 24.14
C SER A 55 -11.44 -17.60 22.85
N PHE A 56 -10.53 -18.57 22.92
CA PHE A 56 -10.13 -19.38 21.77
C PHE A 56 -10.31 -20.86 22.10
N LYS A 57 -10.68 -21.64 21.07
CA LYS A 57 -10.72 -23.09 21.11
C LYS A 57 -9.70 -23.62 20.12
N VAL A 58 -8.67 -24.31 20.61
CA VAL A 58 -7.71 -25.01 19.75
C VAL A 58 -8.37 -26.30 19.27
N VAL A 59 -8.41 -26.51 17.95
CA VAL A 59 -8.89 -27.75 17.33
C VAL A 59 -7.74 -28.35 16.53
N ASP A 60 -7.56 -29.67 16.66
CA ASP A 60 -6.40 -30.50 16.29
C ASP A 60 -6.01 -30.57 14.80
N THR A 61 -6.31 -29.55 13.98
CA THR A 61 -5.98 -29.55 12.54
C THR A 61 -5.20 -28.33 12.07
N GLY A 62 -4.46 -27.64 12.95
CA GLY A 62 -3.54 -26.55 12.55
C GLY A 62 -4.20 -25.31 11.94
N LEU A 63 -5.53 -25.21 11.99
CA LEU A 63 -6.31 -24.08 11.50
C LEU A 63 -6.91 -23.31 12.68
N VAL A 64 -6.42 -22.09 12.91
CA VAL A 64 -7.07 -21.15 13.83
C VAL A 64 -8.34 -20.63 13.15
N LYS A 65 -9.48 -21.27 13.43
CA LYS A 65 -10.78 -20.78 12.98
C LYS A 65 -11.23 -19.68 13.93
N ARG A 66 -11.22 -18.43 13.47
CA ARG A 66 -11.84 -17.31 14.20
C ARG A 66 -13.36 -17.48 14.13
N GLU A 67 -14.01 -17.80 15.25
CA GLU A 67 -15.47 -17.71 15.33
C GLU A 67 -15.90 -16.24 15.19
N SER A 68 -16.87 -16.01 14.33
CA SER A 68 -17.47 -14.70 14.06
C SER A 68 -18.08 -14.12 15.33
N VAL A 69 -17.57 -12.99 15.79
CA VAL A 69 -18.24 -12.19 16.81
C VAL A 69 -19.46 -11.55 16.15
N SER A 70 -20.66 -12.02 16.53
CA SER A 70 -21.91 -11.31 16.29
C SER A 70 -21.85 -9.96 17.00
N ARG A 71 -21.64 -8.88 16.24
CA ARG A 71 -21.87 -7.52 16.72
C ARG A 71 -23.36 -7.23 16.64
N SER A 72 -24.09 -7.65 17.67
CA SER A 72 -25.40 -7.07 17.98
C SER A 72 -25.36 -6.56 19.42
N ASN A 73 -25.91 -5.37 19.62
CA ASN A 73 -26.04 -4.58 20.86
C ASN A 73 -24.97 -3.51 21.12
N LEU A 74 -24.94 -2.48 20.27
CA LEU A 74 -24.66 -1.13 20.74
C LEU A 74 -25.91 -0.61 21.48
N ILE A 75 -25.92 -0.78 22.80
CA ILE A 75 -26.82 -0.05 23.68
C ILE A 75 -26.48 1.43 23.52
N SER A 76 -27.48 2.20 23.05
CA SER A 76 -27.50 3.65 23.08
C SER A 76 -27.28 4.13 24.52
N THR A 77 -26.04 4.51 24.86
CA THR A 77 -25.79 5.34 26.04
C THR A 77 -26.10 6.79 25.68
N ARG A 78 -27.34 7.19 25.93
CA ARG A 78 -27.79 8.57 25.91
C ARG A 78 -27.01 9.34 26.99
N ASN A 79 -26.00 10.11 26.58
CA ASN A 79 -25.40 11.11 27.48
C ASN A 79 -26.43 12.23 27.69
N LYS A 80 -26.66 12.59 28.96
CA LYS A 80 -27.65 13.61 29.39
C LYS A 80 -27.27 15.06 29.04
N ASN A 81 -26.18 15.27 28.29
CA ASN A 81 -25.81 16.58 27.77
C ASN A 81 -25.82 16.47 26.24
N GLY A 82 -26.74 17.18 25.60
CA GLY A 82 -27.08 17.10 24.17
C GLY A 82 -26.00 17.55 23.19
N THR A 83 -24.82 16.93 23.25
CA THR A 83 -23.87 16.92 22.16
C THR A 83 -23.87 15.51 21.57
N GLU A 84 -24.48 15.37 20.39
CA GLU A 84 -24.28 14.20 19.55
C GLU A 84 -22.76 14.03 19.36
N ALA A 85 -22.20 13.00 19.99
CA ALA A 85 -20.90 12.51 19.58
C ALA A 85 -21.06 12.07 18.13
N LYS A 86 -20.55 12.88 17.18
CA LYS A 86 -20.44 12.49 15.77
C LYS A 86 -19.90 11.07 15.74
N SER A 87 -20.72 10.12 15.30
CA SER A 87 -20.27 8.75 15.10
C SER A 87 -18.99 8.82 14.26
N ALA A 88 -17.89 8.29 14.77
CA ALA A 88 -16.67 8.18 13.98
C ALA A 88 -17.06 7.48 12.66
N GLU A 89 -16.98 8.19 11.53
CA GLU A 89 -17.41 7.67 10.25
C GLU A 89 -16.56 6.43 9.91
N LEU A 90 -17.17 5.25 10.08
CA LEU A 90 -16.52 3.96 9.85
C LEU A 90 -16.12 3.84 8.39
N PHE A 91 -14.82 3.74 8.07
CA PHE A 91 -14.33 3.50 6.72
C PHE A 91 -15.12 2.39 6.01
N PRO A 92 -15.39 2.52 4.70
CA PRO A 92 -15.92 1.42 3.91
C PRO A 92 -15.03 0.18 4.06
N GLU A 93 -15.63 -1.00 3.96
CA GLU A 93 -14.87 -2.25 4.06
C GLU A 93 -13.91 -2.38 2.86
N MET A 94 -12.61 -2.34 3.14
CA MET A 94 -11.55 -2.35 2.14
C MET A 94 -10.32 -3.09 2.67
N ASP A 95 -9.64 -3.81 1.78
CA ASP A 95 -8.28 -4.30 2.02
C ASP A 95 -7.28 -3.42 1.26
N LEU A 96 -6.20 -3.00 1.93
CA LEU A 96 -4.99 -2.55 1.23
C LEU A 96 -4.31 -3.75 0.61
N TYR A 97 -4.09 -3.71 -0.70
CA TYR A 97 -3.48 -4.80 -1.46
C TYR A 97 -2.09 -4.38 -1.93
N LEU A 98 -1.08 -5.13 -1.47
CA LEU A 98 0.30 -4.99 -1.91
C LEU A 98 0.74 -6.28 -2.62
N ARG A 99 1.12 -6.17 -3.89
CA ARG A 99 1.77 -7.26 -4.62
C ARG A 99 3.27 -7.04 -4.66
N MET A 100 4.04 -8.02 -4.21
CA MET A 100 5.50 -7.95 -4.25
C MET A 100 6.12 -9.35 -4.34
N THR A 101 7.43 -9.41 -4.54
CA THR A 101 8.23 -10.64 -4.45
C THR A 101 9.32 -10.45 -3.41
N SER A 102 9.94 -11.54 -2.98
CA SER A 102 11.17 -11.47 -2.17
C SER A 102 12.32 -10.74 -2.87
N GLY A 103 13.33 -10.37 -2.08
CA GLY A 103 14.51 -9.63 -2.53
C GLY A 103 14.41 -8.13 -2.26
N LYS A 104 14.78 -7.30 -3.25
CA LYS A 104 14.93 -5.84 -3.08
C LYS A 104 13.63 -5.14 -2.66
N LEU A 105 12.48 -5.67 -3.07
CA LEU A 105 11.18 -5.08 -2.76
C LEU A 105 10.85 -5.13 -1.25
N TYR A 106 11.37 -6.12 -0.52
CA TYR A 106 11.22 -6.16 0.94
C TYR A 106 11.87 -4.95 1.62
N TYR A 107 12.99 -4.47 1.11
CA TYR A 107 13.65 -3.30 1.68
C TYR A 107 12.80 -2.03 1.53
N TYR A 108 12.18 -1.82 0.37
CA TYR A 108 11.25 -0.72 0.15
C TYR A 108 10.01 -0.86 1.04
N TYR A 109 9.40 -2.05 1.08
CA TYR A 109 8.28 -2.35 1.96
C TYR A 109 8.58 -1.99 3.42
N SER A 110 9.72 -2.45 3.95
CA SER A 110 10.08 -2.24 5.36
C SER A 110 10.53 -0.80 5.66
N ALA A 111 11.27 -0.15 4.75
CA ALA A 111 11.85 1.16 5.00
C ALA A 111 10.87 2.31 4.76
N LEU A 112 9.93 2.12 3.82
CA LEU A 112 9.03 3.17 3.34
C LEU A 112 7.59 2.93 3.76
N LEU A 113 6.98 1.86 3.23
CA LEU A 113 5.55 1.63 3.36
C LEU A 113 5.17 1.36 4.81
N THR A 114 5.71 0.29 5.43
CA THR A 114 5.35 -0.04 6.81
C THR A 114 5.74 1.07 7.78
N ARG A 115 6.89 1.73 7.54
CA ARG A 115 7.38 2.80 8.41
C ARG A 115 6.46 4.01 8.38
N SER A 116 6.03 4.46 7.20
CA SER A 116 5.08 5.56 7.09
C SER A 116 3.68 5.17 7.59
N MET A 117 3.26 3.92 7.37
CA MET A 117 1.99 3.41 7.90
C MET A 117 1.89 3.52 9.43
N LYS A 118 2.98 3.26 10.18
CA LYS A 118 2.98 3.37 11.65
C LYS A 118 2.48 4.71 12.19
N TYR A 119 2.66 5.78 11.43
CA TYR A 119 2.35 7.15 11.85
C TYR A 119 1.06 7.68 11.23
N PHE A 120 0.75 7.25 10.01
CA PHE A 120 -0.30 7.86 9.20
C PHE A 120 -1.49 6.95 8.94
N TRP A 121 -1.30 5.63 8.99
CA TRP A 121 -2.34 4.66 8.71
C TRP A 121 -3.21 4.41 9.95
N SER A 122 -4.52 4.55 9.81
CA SER A 122 -5.46 4.18 10.87
C SER A 122 -5.52 2.66 10.96
N GLY A 123 -5.18 2.07 12.12
CA GLY A 123 -5.14 0.62 12.33
C GLY A 123 -6.45 -0.16 12.12
N SER A 124 -7.53 0.50 11.68
CA SER A 124 -8.82 -0.12 11.35
C SER A 124 -8.88 -0.72 9.94
N MET A 125 -7.98 -0.37 9.02
CA MET A 125 -7.96 -0.92 7.66
C MET A 125 -6.98 -2.09 7.56
N SER A 126 -7.48 -3.24 7.09
CA SER A 126 -6.67 -4.44 6.88
C SER A 126 -5.76 -4.31 5.68
N MET A 127 -4.59 -4.96 5.77
CA MET A 127 -3.62 -5.06 4.67
C MET A 127 -3.42 -6.52 4.30
N VAL A 128 -3.32 -6.79 3.01
CA VAL A 128 -2.90 -8.07 2.45
C VAL A 128 -1.62 -7.88 1.63
N VAL A 129 -0.64 -8.74 1.89
CA VAL A 129 0.59 -8.85 1.10
C VAL A 129 0.50 -10.12 0.28
N VAL A 130 0.65 -9.98 -1.04
CA VAL A 130 0.55 -11.07 -2.00
C VAL A 130 1.93 -11.38 -2.56
N LEU A 131 2.35 -12.64 -2.43
CA LEU A 131 3.65 -13.16 -2.85
C LEU A 131 3.50 -14.30 -3.87
N ASP A 132 4.60 -14.76 -4.46
CA ASP A 132 4.60 -15.90 -5.39
C ASP A 132 4.47 -17.22 -4.61
N ASP A 133 3.50 -18.06 -4.96
CA ASP A 133 3.31 -19.35 -4.29
C ASP A 133 4.43 -20.35 -4.59
N GLU A 134 5.02 -20.30 -5.79
CA GLU A 134 6.01 -21.29 -6.20
C GLU A 134 7.43 -21.07 -5.65
N LYS A 135 7.67 -19.98 -4.91
CA LYS A 135 9.00 -19.61 -4.42
C LYS A 135 9.12 -19.80 -2.91
N ALA A 136 10.01 -20.70 -2.49
CA ALA A 136 10.27 -20.95 -1.08
C ALA A 136 10.76 -19.68 -0.33
N GLU A 137 11.46 -18.78 -1.02
CA GLU A 137 11.90 -17.48 -0.50
C GLU A 137 10.70 -16.58 -0.14
N ASP A 138 9.66 -16.61 -0.97
CA ASP A 138 8.44 -15.82 -0.78
C ASP A 138 7.62 -16.37 0.40
N HIS A 139 7.56 -17.70 0.59
CA HIS A 139 6.95 -18.30 1.78
C HIS A 139 7.66 -17.86 3.08
N ARG A 140 9.00 -17.95 3.12
CA ARG A 140 9.80 -17.49 4.28
C ARG A 140 9.63 -15.99 4.53
N LEU A 141 9.53 -15.20 3.47
CA LEU A 141 9.29 -13.77 3.58
C LEU A 141 7.87 -13.49 4.12
N GLY A 142 6.87 -14.23 3.66
CA GLY A 142 5.50 -14.15 4.13
C GLY A 142 5.41 -14.40 5.63
N GLU A 143 5.99 -15.50 6.11
CA GLU A 143 6.08 -15.81 7.55
C GLU A 143 6.66 -14.63 8.34
N LYS A 144 7.80 -14.10 7.88
CA LYS A 144 8.44 -12.94 8.51
C LYS A 144 7.52 -11.71 8.54
N ILE A 145 6.96 -11.32 7.39
CA ILE A 145 6.14 -10.11 7.25
C ILE A 145 4.85 -10.23 8.06
N SER A 146 4.26 -11.42 8.19
CA SER A 146 3.03 -11.63 8.97
C SER A 146 3.16 -11.24 10.44
N MET A 147 4.39 -11.30 10.98
CA MET A 147 4.72 -10.95 12.35
C MET A 147 5.19 -9.50 12.52
N GLU A 148 5.34 -8.76 11.42
CA GLU A 148 5.80 -7.36 11.41
C GLU A 148 4.60 -6.42 11.22
N TYR A 149 4.57 -5.29 11.94
CA TYR A 149 3.58 -4.24 11.71
C TYR A 149 3.51 -3.87 10.20
N PRO A 150 2.32 -3.74 9.59
CA PRO A 150 0.99 -3.64 10.20
C PRO A 150 0.29 -4.99 10.49
N PHE A 151 1.05 -6.08 10.57
CA PHE A 151 0.56 -7.45 10.73
C PHE A 151 -0.38 -7.85 9.59
N PRO A 152 0.07 -7.71 8.33
CA PRO A 152 -0.78 -7.98 7.19
C PRO A 152 -1.14 -9.46 7.12
N ARG A 153 -2.30 -9.73 6.50
CA ARG A 153 -2.61 -11.07 6.02
C ARG A 153 -1.66 -11.40 4.87
N ILE A 154 -1.11 -12.60 4.85
CA ILE A 154 -0.30 -13.08 3.73
C ILE A 154 -1.19 -13.91 2.81
N ALA A 155 -1.03 -13.71 1.52
CA ALA A 155 -1.64 -14.53 0.50
C ALA A 155 -0.61 -14.85 -0.58
N PHE A 156 -0.84 -15.95 -1.30
CA PHE A 156 0.05 -16.40 -2.36
C PHE A 156 -0.72 -16.46 -3.67
N MET A 157 -0.11 -15.95 -4.73
CA MET A 157 -0.64 -16.06 -6.09
C MET A 157 -0.02 -17.28 -6.75
N GLU A 158 -0.87 -18.15 -7.30
CA GLU A 158 -0.45 -19.37 -7.98
C GLU A 158 0.51 -19.07 -9.15
N ALA A 159 1.34 -20.06 -9.49
CA ALA A 159 2.15 -20.03 -10.69
C ALA A 159 1.25 -19.99 -11.94
N ILE A 160 1.64 -19.17 -12.91
CA ILE A 160 1.02 -19.10 -14.23
C ILE A 160 2.10 -19.28 -15.29
N ASP A 161 1.69 -19.58 -16.52
CA ASP A 161 2.62 -19.75 -17.65
C ASP A 161 3.50 -18.48 -17.83
N PRO A 162 4.85 -18.59 -17.74
CA PRO A 162 5.77 -17.49 -17.97
C PRO A 162 5.60 -16.76 -19.30
N GLU A 163 5.07 -17.44 -20.31
CA GLU A 163 4.78 -16.86 -21.62
C GLU A 163 3.71 -15.77 -21.56
N ILE A 164 2.79 -15.81 -20.57
CA ILE A 164 1.74 -14.79 -20.40
C ILE A 164 2.36 -13.42 -20.06
N TYR A 165 3.48 -13.42 -19.35
CA TYR A 165 4.14 -12.20 -18.88
C TYR A 165 5.58 -12.05 -19.40
N HIS A 166 5.94 -12.79 -20.45
CA HIS A 166 7.26 -12.80 -21.10
C HIS A 166 8.42 -12.99 -20.11
N GLY A 167 8.22 -13.80 -19.07
CA GLY A 167 9.22 -14.02 -18.01
C GLY A 167 9.54 -12.79 -17.14
N SER A 168 8.87 -11.65 -17.35
CA SER A 168 9.08 -10.42 -16.58
C SER A 168 8.27 -10.42 -15.29
N GLY A 169 8.97 -10.46 -14.15
CA GLY A 169 8.32 -10.34 -12.83
C GLY A 169 7.51 -9.04 -12.67
N HIS A 170 7.94 -7.95 -13.30
CA HIS A 170 7.16 -6.71 -13.32
C HIS A 170 5.83 -6.90 -14.06
N GLN A 171 5.83 -7.53 -15.24
CA GLN A 171 4.60 -7.78 -15.98
C GLN A 171 3.69 -8.82 -15.28
N ARG A 172 4.25 -9.79 -14.56
CA ARG A 172 3.45 -10.67 -13.70
C ARG A 172 2.73 -9.88 -12.61
N ILE A 173 3.42 -8.96 -11.94
CA ILE A 173 2.80 -8.08 -10.95
C ILE A 173 1.66 -7.28 -11.59
N GLN A 174 1.91 -6.65 -12.75
CA GLN A 174 0.89 -5.92 -13.52
C GLN A 174 -0.35 -6.78 -13.80
N ARG A 175 -0.16 -8.05 -14.16
CA ARG A 175 -1.24 -9.03 -14.40
C ARG A 175 -2.05 -9.30 -13.15
N ASP A 176 -1.36 -9.54 -12.03
CA ASP A 176 -2.01 -9.99 -10.80
C ASP A 176 -2.93 -8.92 -10.18
N PHE A 177 -2.67 -7.63 -10.45
CA PHE A 177 -3.59 -6.55 -10.10
C PHE A 177 -4.95 -6.65 -10.79
N PHE A 178 -5.05 -7.41 -11.88
CA PHE A 178 -6.33 -7.73 -12.50
C PHE A 178 -7.05 -8.87 -11.81
N TYR A 179 -6.51 -9.57 -10.80
CA TYR A 179 -7.21 -10.68 -10.12
C TYR A 179 -7.31 -10.51 -8.59
N PRO A 180 -7.69 -9.34 -8.07
CA PRO A 180 -7.75 -9.13 -6.63
C PRO A 180 -8.81 -10.02 -5.96
N GLU A 181 -9.87 -10.42 -6.66
CA GLU A 181 -10.95 -11.25 -6.13
C GLU A 181 -10.49 -12.65 -5.71
N LYS A 182 -9.33 -13.12 -6.20
CA LYS A 182 -8.71 -14.35 -5.72
C LYS A 182 -8.17 -14.24 -4.30
N ILE A 183 -7.96 -13.02 -3.82
CA ILE A 183 -7.22 -12.71 -2.59
C ILE A 183 -8.07 -11.95 -1.58
N VAL A 184 -8.91 -11.03 -2.02
CA VAL A 184 -9.76 -10.18 -1.18
C VAL A 184 -11.23 -10.51 -1.38
N SER A 185 -12.00 -10.42 -0.30
CA SER A 185 -13.46 -10.62 -0.30
C SER A 185 -14.24 -9.32 -0.04
N ARG A 186 -13.53 -8.21 0.18
CA ARG A 186 -14.11 -6.89 0.42
C ARG A 186 -14.55 -6.25 -0.90
N PRO A 187 -15.59 -5.39 -0.88
CA PRO A 187 -16.09 -4.74 -2.09
C PRO A 187 -15.07 -3.77 -2.71
N TYR A 188 -14.22 -3.16 -1.89
CA TYR A 188 -13.16 -2.26 -2.33
C TYR A 188 -11.78 -2.88 -2.10
N VAL A 189 -10.86 -2.59 -3.01
CA VAL A 189 -9.44 -2.86 -2.87
C VAL A 189 -8.66 -1.55 -3.03
N GLY A 190 -7.76 -1.28 -2.10
CA GLY A 190 -6.85 -0.13 -2.15
C GLY A 190 -5.46 -0.58 -2.54
N PHE A 191 -5.07 -0.36 -3.78
CA PHE A 191 -3.77 -0.80 -4.27
C PHE A 191 -2.64 0.14 -3.83
N VAL A 192 -1.51 -0.43 -3.43
CA VAL A 192 -0.28 0.28 -3.07
C VAL A 192 0.94 -0.45 -3.64
N ASP A 193 1.99 0.29 -3.96
CA ASP A 193 3.30 -0.26 -4.31
C ASP A 193 4.26 -0.25 -3.11
N THR A 194 5.36 -1.01 -3.18
CA THR A 194 6.35 -1.07 -2.08
C THR A 194 7.08 0.24 -1.81
N ASP A 195 7.14 1.14 -2.79
CA ASP A 195 7.72 2.48 -2.70
C ASP A 195 6.74 3.55 -2.22
N THR A 196 5.52 3.16 -1.85
CA THR A 196 4.51 4.06 -1.28
C THR A 196 4.99 4.63 0.06
N VAL A 197 4.94 5.95 0.21
CA VAL A 197 5.19 6.65 1.47
C VAL A 197 3.94 7.45 1.84
N PHE A 198 3.27 7.06 2.92
CA PHE A 198 2.21 7.89 3.50
C PHE A 198 2.81 9.16 4.09
N VAL A 199 2.21 10.30 3.75
CA VAL A 199 2.73 11.64 4.12
C VAL A 199 1.77 12.43 5.00
N THR A 200 0.56 11.91 5.20
CA THR A 200 -0.44 12.52 6.07
C THR A 200 -1.34 11.47 6.65
N ARG A 201 -1.96 11.80 7.78
CA ARG A 201 -2.87 10.89 8.45
C ARG A 201 -4.07 10.60 7.58
N ILE A 202 -4.38 9.32 7.43
CA ILE A 202 -5.48 8.85 6.61
C ILE A 202 -6.81 9.15 7.28
N THR A 203 -7.66 9.86 6.54
CA THR A 203 -9.04 10.15 6.90
C THR A 203 -9.96 9.60 5.84
N ARG A 204 -11.25 9.41 6.19
CA ARG A 204 -12.26 8.99 5.22
C ARG A 204 -12.27 9.91 4.01
N ASN A 205 -12.33 11.22 4.22
CA ASN A 205 -12.45 12.24 3.17
C ASN A 205 -11.26 12.33 2.19
N LEU A 206 -10.11 11.75 2.54
CA LEU A 206 -8.99 11.59 1.61
C LEU A 206 -9.23 10.44 0.62
N LEU A 207 -9.88 9.36 1.07
CA LEU A 207 -10.04 8.11 0.32
C LEU A 207 -11.43 7.97 -0.30
N PHE A 208 -12.46 8.53 0.35
CA PHE A 208 -13.86 8.45 -0.02
C PHE A 208 -14.55 9.79 0.22
N GLU A 209 -15.36 10.25 -0.73
CA GLU A 209 -16.18 11.45 -0.61
C GLU A 209 -17.59 11.15 -1.10
N ASP A 210 -18.60 11.45 -0.29
CA ASP A 210 -19.99 11.04 -0.50
C ASP A 210 -20.11 9.52 -0.76
N ASP A 211 -19.42 8.72 0.07
CA ASP A 211 -19.32 7.25 -0.02
C ASP A 211 -18.75 6.69 -1.33
N LYS A 212 -18.16 7.54 -2.16
CA LYS A 212 -17.53 7.16 -3.44
C LYS A 212 -16.01 7.22 -3.33
N PRO A 213 -15.26 6.25 -3.89
CA PRO A 213 -13.81 6.30 -3.85
C PRO A 213 -13.28 7.52 -4.62
N VAL A 214 -12.26 8.15 -4.06
CA VAL A 214 -11.56 9.28 -4.67
C VAL A 214 -10.53 8.76 -5.66
N VAL A 215 -10.54 9.30 -6.87
CA VAL A 215 -9.56 9.00 -7.92
C VAL A 215 -8.86 10.29 -8.31
N ILE A 216 -7.54 10.34 -8.13
CA ILE A 216 -6.71 11.47 -8.53
C ILE A 216 -5.97 11.11 -9.82
N GLY A 217 -6.05 11.98 -10.83
CA GLY A 217 -5.40 11.77 -12.11
C GLY A 217 -4.68 13.01 -12.61
N ILE A 218 -3.80 12.83 -13.59
CA ILE A 218 -3.07 13.92 -14.25
C ILE A 218 -3.52 14.03 -15.70
N TYR A 219 -3.80 15.23 -16.17
CA TYR A 219 -4.05 15.49 -17.60
C TYR A 219 -3.14 16.62 -18.10
N GLY A 220 -2.97 16.75 -19.42
CA GLY A 220 -2.04 17.71 -20.03
C GLY A 220 -0.71 17.06 -20.40
N GLU A 221 0.43 17.68 -20.06
CA GLU A 221 1.75 17.13 -20.40
C GLU A 221 2.06 15.84 -19.63
N ALA A 222 2.81 14.91 -20.23
CA ALA A 222 3.20 13.65 -19.58
C ALA A 222 4.30 13.90 -18.53
N LEU A 223 4.37 13.03 -17.50
CA LEU A 223 5.45 13.09 -16.51
C LEU A 223 6.83 12.93 -17.16
N HIS A 224 6.94 11.95 -18.05
CA HIS A 224 8.11 11.63 -18.87
C HIS A 224 7.69 10.70 -20.02
N GLU A 225 8.64 10.27 -20.85
CA GLU A 225 8.37 9.48 -22.06
C GLU A 225 7.66 8.15 -21.78
N TRP A 226 8.00 7.43 -20.70
CA TRP A 226 7.31 6.17 -20.37
C TRP A 226 5.83 6.38 -20.04
N TRP A 227 5.49 7.46 -19.34
CA TRP A 227 4.10 7.82 -19.05
C TRP A 227 3.32 8.17 -20.33
N ALA A 228 3.97 8.88 -21.26
CA ALA A 228 3.37 9.11 -22.58
C ALA A 228 3.13 7.79 -23.33
N ASN A 229 4.06 6.84 -23.26
CA ASN A 229 3.89 5.54 -23.89
C ASN A 229 2.72 4.74 -23.29
N TYR A 230 2.55 4.75 -21.96
CA TYR A 230 1.41 4.10 -21.31
C TYR A 230 0.07 4.65 -21.82
N SER A 231 -0.04 5.96 -22.02
CA SER A 231 -1.24 6.57 -22.61
C SER A 231 -1.49 6.11 -24.06
N LYS A 232 -0.45 6.01 -24.88
CA LYS A 232 -0.57 5.47 -26.26
C LYS A 232 -1.06 4.03 -26.28
N VAL A 233 -0.47 3.17 -25.45
CA VAL A 233 -0.82 1.75 -25.38
C VAL A 233 -2.25 1.59 -24.87
N THR A 234 -2.60 2.31 -23.80
CA THR A 234 -3.97 2.36 -23.25
C THR A 234 -4.97 2.81 -24.31
N ALA A 235 -4.65 3.87 -25.06
CA ALA A 235 -5.54 4.34 -26.12
C ALA A 235 -5.68 3.36 -27.29
N SER A 236 -4.61 2.65 -27.64
CA SER A 236 -4.64 1.57 -28.64
C SER A 236 -5.55 0.42 -28.18
N ILE A 237 -5.44 0.02 -26.91
CA ILE A 237 -6.24 -1.06 -26.33
C ILE A 237 -7.73 -0.70 -26.35
N PHE A 238 -8.08 0.49 -25.87
CA PHE A 238 -9.47 0.94 -25.81
C PHE A 238 -10.01 1.54 -27.11
N LYS A 239 -9.16 1.67 -28.14
CA LYS A 239 -9.47 2.37 -29.40
C LYS A 239 -10.00 3.79 -29.18
N SER A 240 -9.60 4.44 -28.09
CA SER A 240 -10.02 5.78 -27.70
C SER A 240 -8.97 6.43 -26.80
N PRO A 241 -8.79 7.76 -26.85
CA PRO A 241 -7.77 8.41 -26.02
C PRO A 241 -8.00 8.21 -24.52
N GLU A 242 -6.91 8.27 -23.76
CA GLU A 242 -6.92 8.22 -22.31
C GLU A 242 -7.34 9.59 -21.74
N PRO A 243 -8.30 9.62 -20.79
CA PRO A 243 -8.79 10.85 -20.17
C PRO A 243 -7.82 11.43 -19.14
N PHE A 244 -6.98 10.62 -18.51
CA PHE A 244 -5.96 11.08 -17.57
C PHE A 244 -5.00 9.94 -17.28
N GLN A 245 -3.79 10.29 -16.87
CA GLN A 245 -2.80 9.34 -16.40
C GLN A 245 -3.11 8.99 -14.94
N CYS A 246 -3.32 7.70 -14.67
CA CYS A 246 -3.48 7.16 -13.33
C CYS A 246 -2.11 6.80 -12.72
N MET A 247 -2.07 6.22 -11.51
CA MET A 247 -0.81 5.94 -10.77
C MET A 247 -0.07 7.19 -10.29
N SER A 248 -0.74 8.34 -10.17
CA SER A 248 -0.14 9.52 -9.51
C SER A 248 -0.41 9.55 -8.00
N HIS A 249 -1.10 8.58 -7.43
CA HIS A 249 -1.46 8.61 -6.02
C HIS A 249 -1.65 7.20 -5.48
N PHE A 250 -1.42 7.05 -4.18
CA PHE A 250 -1.77 5.85 -3.45
C PHE A 250 -2.55 6.16 -2.16
N PRO A 251 -3.41 5.22 -1.71
CA PRO A 251 -3.82 4.02 -2.44
C PRO A 251 -4.73 4.35 -3.65
N VAL A 252 -4.67 3.56 -4.71
CA VAL A 252 -5.67 3.61 -5.80
C VAL A 252 -6.81 2.70 -5.40
N ILE A 253 -7.98 3.28 -5.08
CA ILE A 253 -9.12 2.53 -4.56
C ILE A 253 -10.10 2.21 -5.66
N ILE A 254 -10.33 0.91 -5.88
CA ILE A 254 -11.17 0.40 -6.95
C ILE A 254 -12.17 -0.59 -6.36
N LYS A 255 -13.39 -0.62 -6.92
CA LYS A 255 -14.31 -1.71 -6.61
C LYS A 255 -13.84 -2.99 -7.29
N VAL A 256 -13.82 -4.10 -6.54
CA VAL A 256 -13.39 -5.40 -7.07
C VAL A 256 -14.24 -5.82 -8.28
N GLU A 257 -15.56 -5.55 -8.23
CA GLU A 257 -16.48 -5.83 -9.34
C GLU A 257 -16.05 -5.16 -10.66
N HIS A 258 -15.61 -3.90 -10.62
CA HIS A 258 -15.20 -3.17 -11.83
C HIS A 258 -13.91 -3.72 -12.47
N ILE A 259 -13.06 -4.39 -11.69
CA ILE A 259 -11.85 -5.05 -12.22
C ILE A 259 -12.24 -6.33 -12.96
N ILE A 260 -13.19 -7.08 -12.42
CA ILE A 260 -13.76 -8.27 -13.07
C ILE A 260 -14.43 -7.87 -14.39
N GLU A 261 -15.26 -6.83 -14.36
CA GLU A 261 -15.94 -6.31 -15.55
C GLU A 261 -14.96 -5.81 -16.61
N LEU A 262 -13.87 -5.14 -16.21
CA LEU A 262 -12.80 -4.75 -17.13
C LEU A 262 -12.15 -5.95 -17.84
N ARG A 263 -11.83 -7.02 -17.10
CA ARG A 263 -11.28 -8.23 -17.74
C ARG A 263 -12.28 -8.78 -18.76
N ASN A 264 -13.54 -8.92 -18.39
CA ASN A 264 -14.61 -9.40 -19.27
C ASN A 264 -14.80 -8.49 -20.50
N TYR A 265 -14.70 -7.18 -20.32
CA TYR A 265 -14.74 -6.20 -21.41
C TYR A 265 -13.62 -6.45 -22.42
N PHE A 266 -12.38 -6.67 -21.95
CA PHE A 266 -11.28 -6.99 -22.86
C PHE A 266 -11.48 -8.33 -23.57
N GLU A 267 -11.94 -9.37 -22.88
CA GLU A 267 -12.25 -10.65 -23.50
C GLU A 267 -13.31 -10.50 -24.60
N GLN A 268 -14.33 -9.69 -24.37
CA GLN A 268 -15.39 -9.42 -25.33
C GLN A 268 -14.89 -8.65 -26.56
N ILE A 269 -14.13 -7.57 -26.40
CA ILE A 269 -13.71 -6.73 -27.54
C ILE A 269 -12.60 -7.36 -28.38
N TYR A 270 -11.83 -8.30 -27.82
CA TYR A 270 -10.74 -9.01 -28.51
C TYR A 270 -11.09 -10.44 -28.91
N GLY A 271 -12.16 -11.01 -28.37
CA GLY A 271 -12.61 -12.38 -28.69
C GLY A 271 -11.62 -13.45 -28.22
N MET A 272 -10.92 -13.21 -27.10
CA MET A 272 -9.91 -14.14 -26.54
C MET A 272 -9.89 -14.05 -25.02
N PRO A 273 -9.40 -15.09 -24.30
CA PRO A 273 -9.24 -15.04 -22.85
C PRO A 273 -8.32 -13.90 -22.40
N PHE A 274 -8.54 -13.38 -21.20
CA PHE A 274 -7.81 -12.21 -20.70
C PHE A 274 -6.29 -12.45 -20.65
N ASP A 275 -5.85 -13.64 -20.25
CA ASP A 275 -4.41 -13.94 -20.19
C ASP A 275 -3.76 -13.98 -21.59
N GLU A 276 -4.48 -14.37 -22.65
CA GLU A 276 -4.01 -14.25 -24.04
C GLU A 276 -3.98 -12.79 -24.51
N PHE A 277 -5.00 -12.01 -24.16
CA PHE A 277 -4.99 -10.56 -24.37
C PHE A 277 -3.78 -9.92 -23.68
N PHE A 278 -3.56 -10.24 -22.41
CA PHE A 278 -2.47 -9.71 -21.60
C PHE A 278 -1.11 -10.07 -22.21
N LYS A 279 -0.92 -11.32 -22.64
CA LYS A 279 0.27 -11.80 -23.35
C LYS A 279 0.60 -10.98 -24.60
N ILE A 280 -0.41 -10.59 -25.39
CA ILE A 280 -0.20 -9.80 -26.60
C ILE A 280 0.26 -8.38 -26.26
N PHE A 281 -0.40 -7.72 -25.31
CA PHE A 281 -0.19 -6.30 -25.05
C PHE A 281 0.94 -5.98 -24.08
N THR A 282 1.37 -6.93 -23.24
CA THR A 282 2.53 -6.76 -22.34
C THR A 282 3.84 -6.51 -23.07
N LYS A 283 3.97 -6.94 -24.33
CA LYS A 283 5.12 -6.60 -25.19
C LYS A 283 5.32 -5.09 -25.34
N SER A 284 4.26 -4.30 -25.17
CA SER A 284 4.27 -2.85 -25.31
C SER A 284 4.44 -2.09 -23.99
N ASN A 285 4.74 -2.78 -22.89
CA ASN A 285 4.76 -2.25 -21.52
C ASN A 285 3.42 -1.60 -21.14
N ILE A 286 2.49 -2.40 -20.64
CA ILE A 286 1.22 -1.91 -20.09
C ILE A 286 1.41 -1.41 -18.65
N ALA A 287 0.56 -0.48 -18.25
CA ALA A 287 0.39 -0.08 -16.86
C ALA A 287 -1.05 -0.39 -16.44
N GLN A 288 -1.22 -1.29 -15.49
CA GLN A 288 -2.51 -1.77 -14.99
C GLN A 288 -3.42 -0.63 -14.55
N PHE A 289 -2.89 0.37 -13.83
CA PHE A 289 -3.69 1.48 -13.33
C PHE A 289 -4.21 2.38 -14.45
N HIS A 290 -3.49 2.53 -15.57
CA HIS A 290 -4.00 3.27 -16.72
C HIS A 290 -5.24 2.58 -17.31
N LEU A 291 -5.16 1.26 -17.49
CA LEU A 291 -6.28 0.45 -18.01
C LEU A 291 -7.48 0.47 -17.05
N ILE A 292 -7.25 0.23 -15.75
CA ILE A 292 -8.30 0.23 -14.72
C ILE A 292 -8.96 1.61 -14.61
N CYS A 293 -8.17 2.67 -14.49
CA CYS A 293 -8.71 4.02 -14.31
C CYS A 293 -9.43 4.55 -15.56
N LYS A 294 -8.95 4.19 -16.75
CA LYS A 294 -9.69 4.49 -17.99
C LYS A 294 -11.04 3.76 -18.03
N TYR A 295 -11.08 2.47 -17.68
CA TYR A 295 -12.33 1.72 -17.68
C TYR A 295 -13.37 2.32 -16.73
N ILE A 296 -12.99 2.63 -15.49
CA ILE A 296 -13.93 3.23 -14.53
C ILE A 296 -14.34 4.65 -14.94
N TRP A 297 -13.51 5.37 -15.69
CA TRP A 297 -13.90 6.66 -16.25
C TRP A 297 -14.93 6.51 -17.36
N ASP A 298 -14.73 5.55 -18.27
CA ASP A 298 -15.60 5.37 -19.43
C ASP A 298 -16.95 4.75 -19.04
N PHE A 299 -16.98 3.83 -18.07
CA PHE A 299 -18.17 3.02 -17.74
C PHE A 299 -18.76 3.28 -16.35
N HIS A 300 -17.98 3.74 -15.37
CA HIS A 300 -18.40 3.86 -13.97
C HIS A 300 -18.17 5.27 -13.39
N ARG A 301 -18.12 6.30 -14.25
CA ARG A 301 -17.70 7.66 -13.86
C ARG A 301 -18.46 8.23 -12.66
N ASN A 302 -19.74 7.88 -12.54
CA ASN A 302 -20.62 8.40 -11.50
C ASN A 302 -20.45 7.70 -10.15
N GLU A 303 -19.69 6.62 -10.09
CA GLU A 303 -19.47 5.81 -8.87
C GLU A 303 -18.18 6.21 -8.13
N TYR A 304 -17.42 7.14 -8.70
CA TYR A 304 -16.16 7.63 -8.17
C TYR A 304 -16.16 9.16 -8.11
N LYS A 305 -15.22 9.72 -7.34
CA LYS A 305 -14.95 11.17 -7.26
C LYS A 305 -13.62 11.45 -7.93
N PHE A 306 -13.68 11.96 -9.16
CA PHE A 306 -12.48 12.29 -9.92
C PHE A 306 -11.96 13.69 -9.58
N TYR A 307 -10.66 13.77 -9.35
CA TYR A 307 -9.91 15.02 -9.24
C TYR A 307 -8.76 14.97 -10.24
N LEU A 308 -8.95 15.62 -11.40
CA LEU A 308 -8.00 15.63 -12.48
C LEU A 308 -7.22 16.93 -12.46
N GLN A 309 -5.91 16.80 -12.32
CA GLN A 309 -5.02 17.92 -12.11
C GLN A 309 -4.24 18.19 -13.40
N LEU A 310 -4.22 19.44 -13.83
CA LEU A 310 -3.51 19.83 -15.04
C LEU A 310 -2.01 19.78 -14.78
N ARG A 311 -1.26 19.15 -15.68
CA ARG A 311 0.20 19.32 -15.78
C ARG A 311 0.51 20.19 -16.98
N THR A 312 1.26 21.25 -16.73
CA THR A 312 1.51 22.32 -17.70
C THR A 312 2.92 22.23 -18.25
N SER A 313 3.06 22.60 -19.52
CA SER A 313 4.36 22.59 -20.22
C SER A 313 5.19 23.83 -19.99
N ASP A 314 4.66 24.82 -19.27
CA ASP A 314 5.41 25.97 -18.81
C ASP A 314 5.10 26.31 -17.36
N LYS A 315 5.99 27.10 -16.77
CA LYS A 315 5.89 27.64 -15.41
C LYS A 315 4.75 28.66 -15.21
N PHE A 316 4.04 29.01 -16.27
CA PHE A 316 2.94 29.97 -16.25
C PHE A 316 1.57 29.28 -16.29
N GLY A 317 1.54 27.96 -16.10
CA GLY A 317 0.31 27.20 -16.06
C GLY A 317 -0.32 26.97 -17.45
N ARG A 318 0.42 27.17 -18.55
CA ARG A 318 -0.11 26.98 -19.89
C ARG A 318 0.27 25.60 -20.42
N TRP A 319 -0.75 24.89 -20.86
CA TRP A 319 -0.57 23.73 -21.72
C TRP A 319 -0.52 24.21 -23.17
N THR A 320 0.68 24.29 -23.74
CA THR A 320 0.87 24.98 -25.01
C THR A 320 0.81 24.05 -26.22
N VAL A 321 1.21 22.78 -26.10
CA VAL A 321 1.04 21.75 -27.14
C VAL A 321 1.18 20.37 -26.50
N ASP A 322 0.49 19.34 -27.01
CA ASP A 322 0.83 17.93 -26.77
C ASP A 322 2.19 17.60 -27.41
N ARG A 323 3.29 18.13 -26.83
CA ARG A 323 4.64 17.94 -27.36
C ARG A 323 5.09 16.49 -27.32
N ASN A 324 4.41 15.64 -26.53
CA ASN A 324 4.89 14.31 -26.17
C ASN A 324 3.81 13.22 -26.29
N GLY A 325 3.11 13.15 -27.42
CA GLY A 325 2.89 11.85 -28.04
C GLY A 325 1.56 11.13 -27.78
N GLY A 326 0.45 11.68 -28.23
CA GLY A 326 -0.71 10.88 -28.64
C GLY A 326 -1.35 10.04 -27.53
N GLY A 327 -2.45 9.35 -27.87
CA GLY A 327 -3.20 8.53 -26.91
C GLY A 327 -3.87 9.30 -25.77
N ARG A 328 -3.93 10.63 -25.82
CA ARG A 328 -4.63 11.49 -24.85
C ARG A 328 -5.58 12.45 -25.55
N HIS A 329 -6.57 12.93 -24.82
CA HIS A 329 -7.50 13.92 -25.34
C HIS A 329 -6.86 15.32 -25.46
N ASP A 330 -7.43 16.16 -26.33
CA ASP A 330 -7.04 17.57 -26.49
C ASP A 330 -7.61 18.48 -25.38
N VAL A 331 -7.22 19.76 -25.40
CA VAL A 331 -7.66 20.76 -24.42
C VAL A 331 -9.16 21.06 -24.46
N GLN A 332 -9.81 20.90 -25.61
CA GLN A 332 -11.24 21.18 -25.74
C GLN A 332 -12.05 20.08 -25.06
N PHE A 333 -11.65 18.82 -25.18
CA PHE A 333 -12.26 17.73 -24.43
C PHE A 333 -12.30 18.03 -22.93
N TYR A 334 -11.19 18.44 -22.32
CA TYR A 334 -11.15 18.72 -20.88
C TYR A 334 -12.05 19.90 -20.49
N ARG A 335 -12.12 20.94 -21.33
CA ARG A 335 -13.00 22.09 -21.11
C ARG A 335 -14.49 21.71 -21.14
N GLN A 336 -14.84 20.71 -21.95
CA GLN A 336 -16.21 20.25 -22.09
C GLN A 336 -16.60 19.22 -21.03
N VAL A 337 -15.66 18.36 -20.62
CA VAL A 337 -15.94 17.16 -19.82
C VAL A 337 -15.65 17.36 -18.34
N LEU A 338 -14.72 18.25 -17.97
CA LEU A 338 -14.36 18.51 -16.57
C LEU A 338 -15.19 19.64 -15.97
N THR A 339 -15.75 19.38 -14.80
CA THR A 339 -16.36 20.42 -13.97
C THR A 339 -15.28 21.20 -13.20
N PRO A 340 -15.54 22.46 -12.80
CA PRO A 340 -14.60 23.23 -11.99
C PRO A 340 -14.14 22.49 -10.73
N LYS A 341 -15.04 21.77 -10.05
CA LYS A 341 -14.71 20.97 -8.86
C LYS A 341 -13.72 19.84 -9.15
N GLN A 342 -13.86 19.16 -10.30
CA GLN A 342 -12.93 18.08 -10.69
C GLN A 342 -11.52 18.59 -10.99
N THR A 343 -11.35 19.90 -11.24
CA THR A 343 -10.03 20.51 -11.49
C THR A 343 -9.36 21.06 -10.23
N VAL A 344 -10.00 20.92 -9.05
CA VAL A 344 -9.43 21.37 -7.79
C VAL A 344 -8.35 20.37 -7.35
N PRO A 345 -7.14 20.82 -7.01
CA PRO A 345 -6.10 19.94 -6.48
C PRO A 345 -6.57 19.22 -5.22
N LYS A 346 -6.36 17.90 -5.15
CA LYS A 346 -6.71 17.08 -3.99
C LYS A 346 -5.43 16.68 -3.26
N PRO A 347 -5.34 16.88 -1.93
CA PRO A 347 -4.23 16.37 -1.13
C PRO A 347 -4.11 14.85 -1.26
N ARG A 348 -2.89 14.34 -1.37
CA ARG A 348 -2.61 12.91 -1.51
C ARG A 348 -2.34 12.29 -0.14
N ALA A 349 -2.84 11.08 0.06
CA ALA A 349 -2.56 10.25 1.22
C ALA A 349 -1.09 9.80 1.24
N ALA A 350 -0.57 9.44 0.07
CA ALA A 350 0.79 8.96 -0.12
C ALA A 350 1.41 9.48 -1.43
N ILE A 351 2.73 9.34 -1.51
CA ILE A 351 3.57 9.64 -2.67
C ILE A 351 4.46 8.44 -3.03
N HIS A 352 4.95 8.39 -4.26
CA HIS A 352 5.97 7.42 -4.69
C HIS A 352 7.36 7.85 -4.24
N TYR A 353 8.10 7.00 -3.53
CA TYR A 353 9.50 7.30 -3.27
C TYR A 353 10.35 7.08 -4.52
N PRO A 354 11.17 8.06 -4.95
CA PRO A 354 11.94 7.91 -6.18
C PRO A 354 13.02 6.83 -6.02
N TYR A 355 13.12 5.92 -7.00
CA TYR A 355 14.12 4.83 -7.09
C TYR A 355 15.58 5.31 -7.28
N ARG A 356 15.94 6.52 -6.83
CA ARG A 356 17.22 7.16 -7.15
C ARG A 356 18.29 7.05 -6.07
N ASN A 357 17.93 6.85 -4.79
CA ASN A 357 18.93 6.78 -3.72
C ASN A 357 18.53 5.85 -2.57
N TYR A 358 19.05 4.62 -2.60
CA TYR A 358 18.95 3.67 -1.49
C TYR A 358 19.63 4.17 -0.21
N PHE A 359 20.60 5.07 -0.33
CA PHE A 359 21.36 5.62 0.80
C PHE A 359 20.46 6.27 1.87
N TYR A 360 19.34 6.86 1.48
CA TYR A 360 18.41 7.52 2.40
C TYR A 360 17.38 6.58 3.02
N LEU A 361 17.28 5.33 2.55
CA LEU A 361 16.33 4.35 3.10
C LEU A 361 16.77 3.82 4.48
N ASN A 362 18.05 3.99 4.83
CA ASN A 362 18.58 3.72 6.18
C ASN A 362 18.46 4.93 7.15
N THR A 363 17.81 6.02 6.75
CA THR A 363 17.65 7.20 7.60
C THR A 363 16.44 7.09 8.54
N THR A 364 16.20 8.10 9.37
CA THR A 364 14.99 8.23 10.19
C THR A 364 13.75 8.34 9.30
N LEU A 365 12.55 8.13 9.85
CA LEU A 365 11.32 8.36 9.08
C LEU A 365 11.27 9.80 8.54
N GLN A 366 11.79 10.76 9.30
CA GLN A 366 11.90 12.15 8.88
C GLN A 366 12.80 12.28 7.65
N GLY A 367 13.93 11.58 7.61
CA GLY A 367 14.78 11.51 6.42
C GLY A 367 14.06 10.89 5.22
N VAL A 368 13.24 9.86 5.42
CA VAL A 368 12.38 9.27 4.38
C VAL A 368 11.29 10.23 3.91
N LEU A 369 10.57 10.90 4.82
CA LEU A 369 9.52 11.86 4.48
C LEU A 369 10.10 13.10 3.80
N TYR A 370 11.21 13.62 4.33
CA TYR A 370 11.96 14.72 3.74
C TYR A 370 12.40 14.35 2.34
N SER A 371 13.08 13.21 2.18
CA SER A 371 13.57 12.76 0.87
C SER A 371 12.42 12.48 -0.08
N GLY A 372 11.36 11.80 0.38
CA GLY A 372 10.15 11.57 -0.40
C GLY A 372 9.60 12.89 -0.92
N ILE A 373 9.19 13.80 -0.03
CA ILE A 373 8.54 15.07 -0.40
C ILE A 373 9.46 15.97 -1.23
N CYS A 374 10.73 16.07 -0.87
CA CYS A 374 11.65 16.97 -1.55
C CYS A 374 12.18 16.43 -2.88
N TYR A 375 12.35 15.12 -3.02
CA TYR A 375 12.74 14.54 -4.31
C TYR A 375 11.55 14.30 -5.22
N THR A 376 10.40 13.86 -4.71
CA THR A 376 9.19 13.81 -5.53
C THR A 376 8.78 15.20 -5.93
N GLY A 377 8.80 16.17 -5.02
CA GLY A 377 8.42 17.56 -5.29
C GLY A 377 9.39 18.33 -6.19
N GLY A 378 10.49 17.73 -6.65
CA GLY A 378 11.51 18.39 -7.45
C GLY A 378 12.34 19.39 -6.63
N PHE A 379 13.43 18.90 -6.02
CA PHE A 379 14.40 19.69 -5.25
C PHE A 379 14.90 20.92 -6.02
N ASP A 380 15.00 20.80 -7.35
CA ASP A 380 15.50 21.83 -8.26
C ASP A 380 14.56 23.06 -8.38
N ILE A 381 13.30 22.94 -7.95
CA ILE A 381 12.26 23.96 -8.16
C ILE A 381 11.84 24.62 -6.83
N CYS A 382 11.97 23.93 -5.69
CA CYS A 382 11.62 24.46 -4.37
C CYS A 382 12.69 24.21 -3.28
N PRO A 383 13.98 24.49 -3.51
CA PRO A 383 15.05 24.20 -2.56
C PRO A 383 14.82 24.91 -1.22
N GLU A 384 14.32 26.15 -1.23
CA GLU A 384 14.04 26.91 -0.01
C GLU A 384 12.92 26.33 0.86
N LYS A 385 11.93 25.65 0.25
CA LYS A 385 10.86 24.99 1.02
C LYS A 385 11.35 23.71 1.66
N CYS A 386 12.23 22.98 0.95
CA CYS A 386 12.91 21.81 1.50
C CYS A 386 13.87 22.19 2.64
N LEU A 387 14.65 23.26 2.49
CA LEU A 387 15.56 23.75 3.54
C LEU A 387 14.83 24.19 4.83
N LYS A 388 13.53 24.52 4.76
CA LYS A 388 12.70 24.87 5.92
C LYS A 388 12.12 23.65 6.64
N LEU A 389 12.13 22.48 6.01
CA LEU A 389 11.77 21.23 6.68
C LEU A 389 12.92 20.85 7.61
N LYS A 390 12.76 21.13 8.90
CA LYS A 390 13.71 20.67 9.91
C LYS A 390 13.72 19.13 9.97
N PRO A 391 14.90 18.48 9.98
CA PRO A 391 15.02 17.01 10.06
C PRO A 391 14.42 16.38 11.32
N ASP A 392 14.19 17.17 12.37
CA ASP A 392 13.76 16.74 13.70
C ASP A 392 12.24 16.92 13.95
N GLY A 393 11.49 17.48 13.00
CA GLY A 393 10.06 17.81 13.17
C GLY A 393 9.14 17.09 12.18
N LEU A 394 8.01 16.56 12.66
CA LEU A 394 6.88 16.24 11.81
C LEU A 394 6.19 17.54 11.40
N HIS A 395 6.40 17.98 10.16
CA HIS A 395 5.81 19.24 9.70
C HIS A 395 4.31 19.06 9.49
N VAL A 396 3.50 19.90 10.13
CA VAL A 396 2.04 19.92 9.94
C VAL A 396 1.63 20.60 8.63
N ASP A 397 2.61 20.96 7.79
CA ASP A 397 2.45 21.62 6.49
C ASP A 397 3.27 20.89 5.41
N LEU A 398 3.43 19.56 5.52
CA LEU A 398 4.08 18.77 4.47
C LEU A 398 3.28 18.91 3.17
N PHE A 399 3.99 19.14 2.07
CA PHE A 399 3.40 19.26 0.75
C PHE A 399 2.83 17.91 0.31
N LEU A 400 1.51 17.83 0.17
CA LEU A 400 0.77 16.58 -0.07
C LEU A 400 0.56 16.29 -1.56
N PHE A 401 1.45 16.77 -2.41
CA PHE A 401 1.37 16.57 -3.85
C PHE A 401 2.70 16.01 -4.36
N GLU A 402 2.64 15.00 -5.22
CA GLU A 402 3.83 14.40 -5.83
C GLU A 402 4.22 15.21 -7.06
N TRP A 403 5.49 15.57 -7.26
CA TRP A 403 5.97 16.43 -8.34
C TRP A 403 5.80 17.94 -8.09
N SER A 404 6.70 18.74 -8.66
CA SER A 404 6.70 20.21 -8.62
C SER A 404 5.56 20.84 -9.42
N ASP A 405 4.84 20.00 -10.18
CA ASP A 405 3.83 20.35 -11.18
C ASP A 405 2.62 21.10 -10.61
N TRP A 406 2.49 21.29 -9.30
CA TRP A 406 1.30 21.89 -8.67
C TRP A 406 1.57 23.21 -7.98
N THR A 407 2.84 23.61 -7.92
CA THR A 407 3.25 24.84 -7.22
C THR A 407 2.72 26.12 -7.88
N TRP A 408 2.23 26.04 -9.12
CA TRP A 408 1.61 27.15 -9.85
C TRP A 408 0.12 27.34 -9.54
N ASP A 409 -0.58 26.34 -8.99
CA ASP A 409 -2.00 26.46 -8.64
C ASP A 409 -2.15 26.89 -7.17
N ASN A 410 -2.55 28.15 -6.96
CA ASN A 410 -2.72 28.71 -5.62
C ASN A 410 -3.77 27.96 -4.76
N ARG A 411 -4.69 27.23 -5.39
CA ARG A 411 -5.70 26.42 -4.67
C ARG A 411 -5.05 25.27 -3.90
N CYS A 412 -3.87 24.79 -4.31
CA CYS A 412 -3.12 23.75 -3.58
C CYS A 412 -2.89 24.12 -2.12
N ILE A 413 -2.52 25.38 -1.85
CA ILE A 413 -2.28 25.87 -0.49
C ILE A 413 -3.57 25.90 0.32
N THR A 414 -4.68 26.32 -0.30
CA THR A 414 -6.00 26.31 0.33
C THR A 414 -6.41 24.89 0.72
N GLU A 415 -6.35 23.94 -0.21
CA GLU A 415 -6.77 22.56 0.01
C GLU A 415 -5.88 21.84 1.03
N GLN A 416 -4.57 22.08 0.97
CA GLN A 416 -3.65 21.58 1.99
C GLN A 416 -3.96 22.16 3.38
N THR A 417 -4.21 23.48 3.46
CA THR A 417 -4.55 24.15 4.72
C THR A 417 -5.84 23.59 5.32
N GLU A 418 -6.88 23.42 4.50
CA GLU A 418 -8.15 22.85 4.94
C GLU A 418 -8.00 21.40 5.39
N HIS A 419 -7.23 20.58 4.68
CA HIS A 419 -6.90 19.23 5.11
C HIS A 419 -6.26 19.21 6.51
N TYR A 420 -5.23 20.02 6.76
CA TYR A 420 -4.58 20.03 8.07
C TYR A 420 -5.42 20.66 9.18
N LYS A 421 -6.33 21.58 8.87
CA LYS A 421 -7.35 22.02 9.83
C LYS A 421 -8.24 20.84 10.25
N GLN A 422 -8.68 20.01 9.30
CA GLN A 422 -9.48 18.82 9.59
C GLN A 422 -8.70 17.80 10.42
N ILE A 423 -7.43 17.51 10.08
CA ILE A 423 -6.56 16.64 10.87
C ILE A 423 -6.43 17.17 12.30
N LYS A 424 -6.11 18.45 12.49
CA LYS A 424 -5.98 19.06 13.82
C LYS A 424 -7.29 19.01 14.63
N ALA A 425 -8.43 19.14 13.97
CA ALA A 425 -9.74 19.05 14.62
C ALA A 425 -10.11 17.61 15.01
N GLN A 426 -9.68 16.62 14.22
CA GLN A 426 -9.97 15.20 14.47
C GLN A 426 -9.04 14.57 15.51
N PHE A 427 -7.84 15.13 15.69
CA PHE A 427 -6.82 14.56 16.55
C PHE A 427 -6.34 15.60 17.57
N ASN A 428 -6.67 15.35 18.85
CA ASN A 428 -6.23 16.17 19.98
C ASN A 428 -4.72 16.47 19.90
N SER A 429 -4.32 17.66 20.37
CA SER A 429 -2.94 18.17 20.35
C SER A 429 -1.89 17.20 20.93
N GLU A 430 -2.29 16.27 21.81
CA GLU A 430 -1.44 15.21 22.35
C GLU A 430 -0.89 14.24 21.29
N LEU A 431 -1.63 13.93 20.22
CA LEU A 431 -1.14 12.99 19.21
C LEU A 431 -0.09 13.64 18.27
N ILE A 432 -0.22 14.95 18.04
CA ILE A 432 0.85 15.77 17.43
C ILE A 432 2.09 15.75 18.34
N HIS A 433 1.89 15.75 19.67
CA HIS A 433 2.97 15.62 20.65
C HIS A 433 3.61 14.22 20.66
N ILE A 434 2.82 13.14 20.55
CA ILE A 434 3.32 11.75 20.48
C ILE A 434 4.10 11.49 19.20
N ILE A 435 3.65 12.01 18.04
CA ILE A 435 4.45 11.89 16.82
C ILE A 435 5.76 12.67 16.95
N ARG A 436 5.74 13.83 17.62
CA ARG A 436 6.96 14.59 17.93
C ARG A 436 7.91 13.82 18.85
N LYS A 437 7.39 13.18 19.90
CA LYS A 437 8.18 12.46 20.92
C LYS A 437 8.69 11.10 20.44
N GLY A 438 7.88 10.34 19.69
CA GLY A 438 8.29 9.06 19.10
C GLY A 438 9.31 9.21 17.96
N CYS A 439 9.44 10.41 17.41
CA CYS A 439 10.51 10.80 16.51
C CYS A 439 11.83 11.12 17.25
N GLU A 440 11.76 11.65 18.47
CA GLU A 440 12.91 11.94 19.34
C GLU A 440 13.47 10.67 20.01
N GLU A 441 12.63 9.68 20.34
CA GLU A 441 13.05 8.47 21.08
C GLU A 441 13.71 7.37 20.21
N ILE A 442 13.61 7.44 18.87
CA ILE A 442 14.20 6.44 17.94
C ILE A 442 15.61 6.81 17.47
N ASP A 443 16.07 8.03 17.72
CA ASP A 443 17.45 8.47 17.44
C ASP A 443 18.53 7.73 18.26
N HIS A 444 18.12 6.76 19.10
CA HIS A 444 19.00 5.95 19.93
C HIS A 444 19.02 4.45 19.59
N ILE A 445 18.37 3.99 18.51
CA ILE A 445 18.51 2.59 18.07
C ILE A 445 19.69 2.46 17.11
N ASP A 446 20.83 2.09 17.70
CA ASP A 446 22.12 1.91 17.02
C ASP A 446 22.10 0.65 16.14
N PHE A 447 21.75 0.79 14.85
CA PHE A 447 21.83 -0.31 13.88
C PHE A 447 23.24 -0.38 13.30
N LYS A 448 24.05 -1.33 13.77
CA LYS A 448 25.31 -1.68 13.10
C LYS A 448 25.01 -2.23 11.70
N PRO A 449 25.48 -1.60 10.61
CA PRO A 449 25.30 -2.13 9.27
C PRO A 449 26.02 -3.47 9.13
N ILE A 450 25.28 -4.52 8.79
CA ILE A 450 25.87 -5.80 8.36
C ILE A 450 26.18 -5.64 6.87
N PHE A 451 27.43 -5.25 6.57
CA PHE A 451 27.94 -5.29 5.21
C PHE A 451 28.15 -6.74 4.80
N VAL A 452 27.28 -7.27 3.95
CA VAL A 452 27.58 -8.50 3.20
C VAL A 452 28.42 -8.07 2.00
N LYS A 453 29.69 -8.47 1.98
CA LYS A 453 30.55 -8.26 0.80
C LYS A 453 29.95 -9.04 -0.38
N PRO A 454 29.97 -8.48 -1.60
CA PRO A 454 29.61 -9.24 -2.80
C PRO A 454 30.61 -10.38 -2.99
N GLY A 455 30.11 -11.60 -3.15
CA GLY A 455 30.82 -12.74 -3.72
C GLY A 455 30.30 -13.00 -5.12
#